data_AF-A0A086PFR7-F1
#
_entry.id   AF-A0A086PFR7-F1
#
_cell.length_a   1.000
_cell.length_b   1.000
_cell.length_c   1.000
_cell.angle_alpha   90.00
_cell.angle_beta   90.00
_cell.angle_gamma   90.00
#
_symmetry.space_group_name_H-M   'P 1'
#
loop_
_entity.id
_entity.type
_entity.pdbx_description
1 polymer ?
#
loop_
_entity_poly.entity_id
_entity_poly.type
_entity_poly.pdbx_seq_one_letter_code
_entity_poly.pdbx_strand_id
1 'polypeptide(L)'
;SKSVTFGCSEGATLKPALLEHVFIEKATEKNGDASTVTEDEVVLQDLVPNSSLVENAANTGTGTVGYTLSCPDLPSSPQNIFYKCVSSASGREQVGTPKDCKVLINIEEKPEAETPATPEPSRGEQ
;
A
#
# COMPACT_ATOMS: atom_id res chain seq x y z
N SER A 1 -5.82 8.39 12.77
CA SER A 1 -5.92 8.07 11.33
C SER A 1 -4.65 8.51 10.62
N LYS A 2 -4.08 7.62 9.80
CA LYS A 2 -2.93 7.91 8.93
C LYS A 2 -3.44 8.01 7.50
N SER A 3 -2.95 8.96 6.73
CA SER A 3 -3.33 9.10 5.32
C SER A 3 -2.13 9.50 4.48
N VAL A 4 -2.05 8.97 3.27
CA VAL A 4 -1.02 9.32 2.29
C VAL A 4 -1.70 9.77 1.01
N THR A 5 -1.16 10.80 0.37
CA THR A 5 -1.62 11.28 -0.92
C THR A 5 -0.53 11.09 -1.96
N PHE A 6 -0.88 10.46 -3.07
CA PHE A 6 0.00 10.25 -4.22
C PHE A 6 -0.79 10.54 -5.50
N GLY A 7 -0.11 10.77 -6.61
CA GLY A 7 -0.77 11.03 -7.90
C GLY A 7 -0.05 10.34 -9.02
N CYS A 8 -0.81 9.95 -10.05
CA CYS A 8 -0.23 9.48 -11.29
C CYS A 8 0.08 10.68 -12.21
N SER A 9 1.08 10.51 -13.08
CA SER A 9 1.44 11.48 -14.12
C SER A 9 0.24 11.79 -15.03
N GLU A 10 0.27 12.95 -15.70
CA GLU A 10 -0.79 13.34 -16.65
C GLU A 10 -0.94 12.26 -17.75
N GLY A 11 -2.16 11.78 -17.98
CA GLY A 11 -2.47 10.71 -18.95
C GLY A 11 -2.12 9.29 -18.48
N ALA A 12 -1.65 9.12 -17.24
CA ALA A 12 -1.46 7.82 -16.61
C ALA A 12 -2.69 7.42 -15.78
N THR A 13 -3.05 6.15 -15.85
CA THR A 13 -4.18 5.57 -15.11
C THR A 13 -3.65 4.70 -13.98
N LEU A 14 -4.24 4.84 -12.80
CA LEU A 14 -3.91 3.99 -11.66
C LEU A 14 -4.42 2.57 -11.89
N LYS A 15 -3.60 1.59 -11.51
CA LYS A 15 -3.91 0.18 -11.46
C LYS A 15 -3.72 -0.36 -10.03
N PRO A 16 -4.63 -1.20 -9.53
CA PRO A 16 -5.83 -1.69 -10.23
C PRO A 16 -6.86 -0.59 -10.48
N ALA A 17 -7.76 -0.81 -11.45
CA ALA A 17 -8.75 0.19 -11.84
C ALA A 17 -9.77 0.47 -10.73
N LEU A 18 -9.94 -0.51 -9.83
CA LEU A 18 -10.70 -0.39 -8.61
C LEU A 18 -9.77 0.11 -7.51
N LEU A 19 -10.05 1.28 -6.95
CA LEU A 19 -9.26 1.88 -5.87
C LEU A 19 -9.33 1.05 -4.57
N GLU A 20 -10.41 0.27 -4.43
CA GLU A 20 -10.67 -0.68 -3.36
C GLU A 20 -9.78 -1.92 -3.44
N HIS A 21 -9.09 -2.11 -4.58
CA HIS A 21 -8.17 -3.22 -4.80
C HIS A 21 -6.74 -2.71 -4.77
N VAL A 22 -5.82 -3.59 -4.44
CA VAL A 22 -4.37 -3.35 -4.35
C VAL A 22 -3.61 -4.53 -4.91
N PHE A 23 -2.38 -4.31 -5.35
CA PHE A 23 -1.49 -5.41 -5.63
C PHE A 23 -0.62 -5.73 -4.42
N ILE A 24 -0.38 -7.01 -4.19
CA ILE A 24 0.58 -7.51 -3.21
C ILE A 24 1.59 -8.44 -3.88
N GLU A 25 2.80 -8.46 -3.37
CA GLU A 25 3.84 -9.40 -3.79
C GLU A 25 3.71 -10.68 -2.98
N LYS A 26 3.34 -11.79 -3.63
CA LYS A 26 3.37 -13.12 -3.05
C LYS A 26 4.62 -13.84 -3.53
N ALA A 27 5.47 -14.24 -2.59
CA ALA A 27 6.51 -15.21 -2.88
C ALA A 27 5.84 -16.58 -3.05
N THR A 28 5.87 -17.12 -4.27
CA THR A 28 5.53 -18.53 -4.46
C THR A 28 6.78 -19.35 -4.19
N GLU A 29 6.79 -20.06 -3.06
CA GLU A 29 7.82 -21.04 -2.76
C GLU A 29 7.68 -22.22 -3.73
N LYS A 30 8.33 -22.12 -4.88
CA LYS A 30 8.50 -23.27 -5.77
C LYS A 30 9.67 -24.05 -5.24
N ASN A 31 9.35 -25.19 -4.63
CA ASN A 31 10.28 -26.13 -3.99
C ASN A 31 11.54 -26.35 -4.86
N GLY A 32 12.65 -25.68 -4.51
CA GLY A 32 13.98 -25.88 -5.08
C GLY A 32 14.47 -24.88 -6.14
N ASP A 33 14.87 -23.66 -5.72
CA ASP A 33 15.93 -22.83 -6.36
C ASP A 33 15.53 -21.52 -7.09
N ALA A 34 14.27 -21.12 -7.17
CA ALA A 34 13.94 -19.73 -7.48
C ALA A 34 12.56 -19.32 -6.94
N SER A 35 12.54 -18.49 -5.91
CA SER A 35 11.32 -17.82 -5.46
C SER A 35 10.86 -16.84 -6.54
N THR A 36 9.81 -17.20 -7.27
CA THR A 36 9.13 -16.26 -8.17
C THR A 36 8.21 -15.37 -7.35
N VAL A 37 8.48 -14.07 -7.35
CA VAL A 37 7.56 -13.08 -6.77
C VAL A 37 6.47 -12.83 -7.78
N THR A 38 5.24 -13.22 -7.45
CA THR A 38 4.04 -12.93 -8.24
C THR A 38 3.27 -11.78 -7.63
N GLU A 39 2.64 -10.98 -8.48
CA GLU A 39 1.78 -9.88 -8.06
C GLU A 39 0.33 -10.37 -8.05
N ASP A 40 -0.33 -10.28 -6.90
CA ASP A 40 -1.71 -10.73 -6.71
C ASP A 40 -2.60 -9.51 -6.43
N GLU A 41 -3.76 -9.43 -7.08
CA GLU A 41 -4.73 -8.36 -6.85
C GLU A 41 -5.69 -8.79 -5.74
N VAL A 42 -5.75 -8.01 -4.67
CA VAL A 42 -6.57 -8.29 -3.49
C VAL A 42 -7.32 -7.05 -3.04
N VAL A 43 -8.36 -7.24 -2.23
CA VAL A 43 -9.15 -6.14 -1.68
C VAL A 43 -8.36 -5.44 -0.57
N LEU A 44 -8.23 -4.12 -0.65
CA LEU A 44 -7.55 -3.28 0.32
C LEU A 44 -8.13 -3.48 1.73
N GLN A 45 -9.45 -3.55 1.85
CA GLN A 45 -10.15 -3.72 3.13
C GLN A 45 -9.89 -5.09 3.80
N ASP A 46 -9.55 -6.13 3.03
CA ASP A 46 -9.16 -7.43 3.57
C ASP A 46 -7.79 -7.35 4.28
N LEU A 47 -6.90 -6.51 3.76
CA LEU A 47 -5.58 -6.31 4.34
C LEU A 47 -5.61 -5.29 5.46
N VAL A 48 -6.30 -4.16 5.25
CA VAL A 48 -6.34 -3.04 6.18
C VAL A 48 -7.80 -2.63 6.42
N PRO A 49 -8.38 -2.99 7.57
CA PRO A 49 -9.78 -2.73 7.85
C PRO A 49 -10.05 -1.22 7.89
N ASN A 50 -11.26 -0.83 7.46
CA ASN A 50 -11.70 0.56 7.39
C ASN A 50 -10.83 1.49 6.52
N SER A 51 -9.90 0.94 5.73
CA SER A 51 -9.12 1.75 4.80
C SER A 51 -9.87 1.98 3.49
N SER A 52 -9.62 3.14 2.89
CA SER A 52 -10.23 3.53 1.63
C SER A 52 -9.29 4.44 0.86
N LEU A 53 -9.18 4.16 -0.44
CA LEU A 53 -8.49 5.03 -1.37
C LEU A 53 -9.53 5.88 -2.10
N VAL A 54 -9.46 7.19 -1.92
CA VAL A 54 -10.35 8.14 -2.59
C VAL A 54 -9.56 8.84 -3.70
N GLU A 55 -10.11 8.80 -4.91
CA GLU A 55 -9.65 9.65 -5.99
C GLU A 55 -10.08 11.08 -5.70
N ASN A 56 -9.10 11.92 -5.42
CA ASN A 56 -9.28 13.35 -5.34
C ASN A 56 -8.82 13.93 -6.68
N ALA A 57 -9.72 14.62 -7.38
CA ALA A 57 -9.31 15.47 -8.50
C ALA A 57 -8.36 16.52 -7.94
N ALA A 58 -7.06 16.22 -7.96
CA ALA A 58 -6.12 16.99 -7.21
C ALA A 58 -5.98 18.32 -7.92
N ASN A 59 -6.30 19.35 -7.16
CA ASN A 59 -6.11 20.75 -7.47
C ASN A 59 -4.60 21.09 -7.45
N THR A 60 -3.75 20.22 -8.02
CA THR A 60 -2.29 20.32 -8.03
C THR A 60 -1.79 21.30 -9.08
N GLY A 61 -2.69 22.00 -9.78
CA GLY A 61 -2.35 22.94 -10.86
C GLY A 61 -1.77 22.27 -12.11
N THR A 62 -1.55 20.96 -12.10
CA THR A 62 -0.87 20.20 -13.17
C THR A 62 -1.75 19.16 -13.85
N GLY A 63 -3.09 19.19 -13.66
CA GLY A 63 -4.02 18.28 -14.34
C GLY A 63 -3.89 16.80 -13.96
N THR A 64 -3.15 16.48 -12.89
CA THR A 64 -2.91 15.12 -12.43
C THR A 64 -3.98 14.66 -11.45
N VAL A 65 -4.44 13.43 -11.63
CA VAL A 65 -5.38 12.79 -10.69
C VAL A 65 -4.61 12.40 -9.42
N GLY A 66 -5.09 12.86 -8.27
CA GLY A 66 -4.52 12.49 -6.98
C GLY A 66 -5.37 11.44 -6.29
N TYR A 67 -4.73 10.65 -5.45
CA TYR A 67 -5.33 9.57 -4.71
C TYR A 67 -4.92 9.73 -3.26
N THR A 68 -5.90 9.77 -2.36
CA THR A 68 -5.66 9.86 -0.92
C THR A 68 -6.10 8.57 -0.27
N LEU A 69 -5.12 7.79 0.18
CA LEU A 69 -5.36 6.57 0.96
C LEU A 69 -5.52 6.97 2.41
N SER A 70 -6.64 6.59 3.01
CA SER A 70 -6.92 6.78 4.43
C SER A 70 -6.94 5.44 5.13
N CYS A 71 -6.11 5.29 6.16
CA CYS A 71 -6.05 4.11 7.04
C CYS A 71 -6.37 4.56 8.47
N PRO A 72 -7.64 4.53 8.89
CA PRO A 72 -8.03 4.87 10.26
C PRO A 72 -7.59 3.77 11.25
N ASP A 73 -7.77 2.51 10.87
CA ASP A 73 -7.32 1.34 11.61
C ASP A 73 -6.12 0.71 10.90
N LEU A 74 -5.06 0.42 11.65
CA LEU A 74 -3.90 -0.29 11.14
C LEU A 74 -4.15 -1.81 11.24
N PRO A 75 -3.62 -2.60 10.30
CA PRO A 75 -3.75 -4.06 10.33
C PRO A 75 -3.02 -4.68 11.52
N SER A 76 -3.39 -5.89 11.92
CA SER A 76 -2.68 -6.61 13.00
C SER A 76 -1.28 -7.11 12.60
N SER A 77 -0.91 -7.02 11.33
CA SER A 77 0.41 -7.41 10.82
C SER A 77 0.81 -6.44 9.72
N PRO A 78 2.12 -6.14 9.56
CA PRO A 78 2.56 -5.18 8.57
C PRO A 78 2.24 -5.68 7.15
N GLN A 79 1.60 -4.83 6.35
CA GLN A 79 1.18 -5.14 4.99
C GLN A 79 1.97 -4.31 3.98
N ASN A 80 2.43 -4.97 2.91
CA ASN A 80 3.11 -4.33 1.80
C ASN A 80 2.17 -4.37 0.59
N ILE A 81 1.57 -3.22 0.27
CA ILE A 81 0.67 -3.08 -0.87
C ILE A 81 1.28 -2.12 -1.88
N PHE A 82 0.89 -2.21 -3.15
CA PHE A 82 1.30 -1.23 -4.13
C PHE A 82 0.25 -0.99 -5.20
N TYR A 83 0.37 0.19 -5.81
CA TYR A 83 -0.36 0.58 -7.00
C TYR A 83 0.61 0.81 -8.16
N LYS A 84 0.11 0.71 -9.38
CA LYS A 84 0.88 0.95 -10.61
C LYS A 84 0.24 2.09 -11.39
N CYS A 85 1.01 3.12 -11.73
CA CYS A 85 0.54 4.12 -12.70
C CYS A 85 0.97 3.69 -14.10
N VAL A 86 -0.01 3.33 -14.93
CA VAL A 86 0.22 2.91 -16.31
C VAL A 86 -0.07 4.08 -17.23
N SER A 87 0.97 4.60 -17.90
CA SER A 87 0.81 5.66 -18.89
C SER A 87 0.33 5.06 -20.21
N SER A 88 -0.78 5.59 -20.74
CA SER A 88 -1.29 5.19 -22.07
C SER A 88 -0.41 5.69 -23.22
N ALA A 89 0.53 6.59 -22.94
CA ALA A 89 1.51 7.14 -23.88
C ALA A 89 2.68 6.17 -24.19
N SER A 90 2.38 4.92 -24.53
CA SER A 90 3.33 4.01 -25.19
C SER A 90 3.44 4.40 -26.66
N GLY A 91 4.06 5.55 -26.95
CA GLY A 91 4.17 6.10 -28.30
C GLY A 91 5.55 6.64 -28.68
N ARG A 92 6.54 6.60 -27.79
CA ARG A 92 7.92 6.92 -28.18
C ARG A 92 8.90 6.04 -27.43
N GLU A 93 9.52 5.17 -28.22
CA GLU A 93 10.78 4.49 -27.99
C GLU A 93 11.66 5.27 -27.01
N GLN A 94 11.67 4.86 -25.75
CA GLN A 94 12.80 5.11 -24.86
C GLN A 94 13.37 3.74 -24.54
N VAL A 95 14.56 3.48 -25.10
CA VAL A 95 15.46 2.42 -24.66
C VAL A 95 15.79 2.71 -23.19
N GLY A 96 15.05 2.06 -22.31
CA GLY A 96 15.12 2.21 -20.87
C GLY A 96 13.93 1.49 -20.27
N THR A 97 14.19 0.55 -19.38
CA THR A 97 13.24 -0.31 -18.66
C THR A 97 11.87 0.37 -18.46
N PRO A 98 10.75 -0.29 -18.76
CA PRO A 98 9.42 0.32 -18.72
C PRO A 98 9.25 1.11 -17.42
N LYS A 99 9.07 2.43 -17.53
CA LYS A 99 8.88 3.34 -16.40
C LYS A 99 7.44 3.22 -15.88
N ASP A 100 7.03 2.01 -15.51
CA ASP A 100 5.82 1.82 -14.73
C ASP A 100 6.10 2.38 -13.33
N CYS A 101 5.41 3.45 -12.94
CA CYS A 101 5.57 4.01 -11.60
C CYS A 101 4.86 3.08 -10.60
N LYS A 102 5.64 2.31 -9.84
CA LYS A 102 5.17 1.50 -8.72
C LYS A 102 5.14 2.34 -7.45
N VAL A 103 3.94 2.60 -6.94
CA VAL A 103 3.72 3.27 -5.65
C VAL A 103 3.59 2.20 -4.59
N LEU A 104 4.71 1.87 -3.94
CA LEU A 104 4.74 0.94 -2.81
C LEU A 104 4.31 1.67 -1.53
N ILE A 105 3.35 1.09 -0.82
CA ILE A 105 2.80 1.61 0.44
C ILE A 105 2.99 0.54 1.49
N ASN A 106 3.88 0.86 2.43
CA ASN A 106 4.14 0.05 3.62
C ASN A 106 3.18 0.47 4.72
N ILE A 107 2.31 -0.44 5.15
CA ILE A 107 1.37 -0.21 6.23
C ILE A 107 1.86 -1.00 7.43
N GLU A 108 2.28 -0.28 8.45
CA GLU A 108 2.76 -0.89 9.70
C GLU A 108 1.61 -1.54 10.47
N GLU A 109 1.94 -2.52 11.30
CA GLU A 109 0.95 -3.10 12.20
C GLU A 109 0.43 -2.07 13.20
N LYS A 110 -0.79 -2.29 13.68
CA LYS A 110 -1.33 -1.51 14.80
C LYS A 110 -0.33 -1.64 15.96
N PRO A 111 0.01 -0.53 16.63
CA PRO A 111 0.74 -0.65 17.88
C PRO A 111 -0.11 -1.53 18.79
N GLU A 112 0.43 -2.67 19.21
CA GLU A 112 -0.17 -3.45 20.28
C GLU A 112 -0.40 -2.46 21.41
N ALA A 113 -1.67 -2.22 21.74
CA ALA A 113 -2.01 -1.37 22.88
C ALA A 113 -1.25 -1.99 24.04
N GLU A 114 -0.25 -1.24 24.53
CA GLU A 114 0.65 -1.68 25.58
C GLU A 114 -0.23 -2.29 26.65
N THR A 115 -0.20 -3.62 26.80
CA THR A 115 -0.85 -4.26 27.92
C THR A 115 -0.19 -3.60 29.13
N PRO A 116 -0.92 -2.87 29.99
CA PRO A 116 -0.30 -2.25 31.14
C PRO A 116 0.38 -3.37 31.89
N ALA A 117 1.71 -3.37 31.92
CA ALA A 117 2.46 -4.32 32.71
C ALA A 117 1.96 -4.13 34.14
N THR A 118 1.15 -5.09 34.60
CA THR A 118 0.64 -5.13 35.97
C THR A 118 1.83 -4.90 36.88
N PRO A 119 1.88 -3.81 37.68
CA PRO A 119 2.99 -3.59 38.57
C PRO A 119 3.05 -4.79 39.54
N GLU A 120 4.17 -5.50 39.54
CA GLU A 120 4.46 -6.53 40.53
C GLU A 120 4.21 -5.95 41.93
N PRO A 121 3.40 -6.58 42.79
CA PRO A 121 3.26 -6.09 44.15
C PRO A 121 4.61 -6.29 44.84
N SER A 122 5.25 -5.19 45.22
CA SER A 122 6.47 -5.18 46.03
C SER A 122 6.22 -5.93 47.33
N ARG A 123 6.60 -7.21 47.37
CA ARG A 123 6.66 -7.99 48.59
C ARG A 123 7.95 -7.63 49.29
N GLY A 124 7.86 -6.64 50.17
CA GLY A 124 8.87 -6.41 51.19
C GLY A 124 9.02 -7.66 52.05
N GLU A 125 10.24 -8.14 52.18
CA GLU A 125 10.59 -9.13 53.19
C GLU A 125 11.58 -8.46 54.16
N GLN A 126 11.22 -8.56 55.44
CA GLN A 126 11.84 -7.96 56.62
C GLN A 126 13.12 -8.68 57.03
#